data_AF-A0A6L6WM73-F1
#
_entry.id   AF-A0A6L6WM73-F1
#
_cell.length_a   1.000
_cell.length_b   1.000
_cell.length_c   1.000
_cell.angle_alpha   90.00
_cell.angle_beta   90.00
_cell.angle_gamma   90.00
#
_symmetry.space_group_name_H-M   'P 1'
#
loop_
_entity.id
_entity.type
_entity.pdbx_description
1 polymer ?
#
loop_
_entity_poly.entity_id
_entity_poly.type
_entity_poly.pdbx_seq_one_letter_code
_entity_poly.pdbx_strand_id
1 'polypeptide(L)' 'MDVPGSSYEEGVAVTLWNCHGGGNQKFVRDAGTLRPAADTGLCVTLAGPEEPLRLQRCAGAANQRFA' A
#
# COMPACT_ATOMS: atom_id res chain seq x y z
N MET A 1 1.41 -5.67 -7.69
CA MET A 1 1.18 -5.24 -6.29
C MET A 1 -0.27 -5.50 -5.98
N ASP A 2 -0.57 -6.10 -4.85
CA ASP A 2 -1.90 -6.59 -4.51
C ASP A 2 -2.20 -6.36 -3.02
N VAL A 3 -3.43 -5.97 -2.70
CA VAL A 3 -3.99 -6.02 -1.34
C VAL A 3 -4.76 -7.34 -1.19
N PRO A 4 -4.21 -8.34 -0.47
CA PRO A 4 -4.83 -9.66 -0.37
C PRO A 4 -6.26 -9.59 0.16
N GLY A 5 -7.17 -10.30 -0.51
CA GLY A 5 -8.58 -10.35 -0.12
C GLY A 5 -9.30 -9.00 -0.19
N SER A 6 -8.71 -7.96 -0.80
CA SER A 6 -9.22 -6.58 -0.75
C SER A 6 -9.39 -6.06 0.68
N SER A 7 -8.56 -6.50 1.63
CA SER A 7 -8.61 -6.02 3.02
C SER A 7 -7.84 -4.69 3.17
N TYR A 8 -8.57 -3.58 3.27
CA TYR A 8 -8.00 -2.24 3.44
C TYR A 8 -7.97 -1.84 4.91
N GLU A 9 -7.17 -2.55 5.68
CA GLU A 9 -6.97 -2.30 7.12
C GLU A 9 -5.50 -2.01 7.41
N GLU A 10 -5.23 -1.28 8.51
CA GLU A 10 -3.86 -1.04 8.94
C GLU A 10 -3.18 -2.36 9.33
N GLY A 11 -1.98 -2.59 8.81
CA GLY A 11 -1.14 -3.76 9.09
C GLY A 11 -1.17 -4.82 7.99
N VAL A 12 -2.15 -4.75 7.07
CA VAL A 12 -2.24 -5.67 5.93
C VAL A 12 -0.99 -5.57 5.08
N ALA A 13 -0.31 -6.69 4.91
CA ALA A 13 0.85 -6.80 4.05
C ALA A 13 0.42 -6.77 2.58
N VAL A 14 1.05 -5.90 1.81
CA VAL A 14 0.96 -5.88 0.37
C VAL A 14 1.78 -7.02 -0.20
N THR A 15 1.24 -7.73 -1.19
CA THR A 15 1.92 -8.87 -1.82
C THR A 15 2.14 -8.66 -3.33
N LEU A 16 2.90 -9.57 -3.93
CA LEU A 16 2.94 -9.75 -5.37
C LEU A 16 2.00 -10.90 -5.74
N TRP A 17 1.13 -10.62 -6.71
CA TRP A 17 0.19 -11.57 -7.26
C TRP A 17 0.05 -11.34 -8.76
N ASN A 18 -0.45 -12.35 -9.48
CA ASN A 18 -0.71 -12.24 -10.90
C ASN A 18 -1.66 -11.07 -11.19
N CYS A 19 -1.30 -10.26 -12.18
CA CYS A 19 -2.13 -9.14 -12.59
C CYS A 19 -3.44 -9.64 -13.19
N HIS A 20 -4.58 -9.33 -12.55
CA HIS A 20 -5.92 -9.71 -13.01
C HIS A 20 -6.87 -8.52 -13.14
N GLY A 21 -6.36 -7.29 -13.00
CA GLY A 21 -7.13 -6.06 -13.18
C GLY A 21 -8.09 -5.72 -12.03
N GLY A 22 -8.04 -6.45 -10.92
CA GLY A 22 -8.87 -6.21 -9.75
C GLY A 22 -8.58 -4.86 -9.08
N GLY A 23 -9.57 -4.34 -8.36
CA GLY A 23 -9.45 -3.06 -7.65
C GLY A 23 -8.33 -3.06 -6.60
N ASN A 24 -8.10 -4.20 -5.96
CA ASN A 24 -7.01 -4.45 -5.00
C ASN A 24 -5.61 -4.42 -5.62
N GLN A 25 -5.49 -4.31 -6.94
CA GLN A 25 -4.22 -4.14 -7.66
C GLN A 25 -4.03 -2.72 -8.22
N LYS A 26 -4.93 -1.79 -7.86
CA LYS A 26 -4.87 -0.40 -8.31
C LYS A 26 -4.36 0.49 -7.20
N PHE A 27 -3.30 1.24 -7.49
CA PHE A 27 -2.69 2.17 -6.55
C PHE A 27 -2.55 3.54 -7.21
N VAL A 28 -2.80 4.59 -6.43
CA VAL A 28 -2.55 5.98 -6.81
C VAL A 28 -1.19 6.38 -6.27
N ARG A 29 -0.37 6.99 -7.13
CA ARG A 29 0.85 7.66 -6.72
C ARG A 29 0.59 9.16 -6.63
N ASP A 30 0.77 9.72 -5.44
CA ASP A 30 0.57 11.15 -5.19
C ASP A 30 1.55 11.64 -4.11
N ALA A 31 2.17 12.81 -4.34
CA ALA A 31 3.13 13.43 -3.42
C ALA A 31 4.21 12.47 -2.86
N GLY A 32 4.70 11.55 -3.71
CA GLY A 32 5.69 10.54 -3.32
C GLY A 32 5.14 9.36 -2.50
N THR A 33 3.84 9.30 -2.24
CA THR A 33 3.19 8.16 -1.57
C THR A 33 2.56 7.22 -2.58
N LEU A 34 2.44 5.94 -2.23
CA LEU A 34 1.61 4.96 -2.92
C LEU A 34 0.41 4.63 -2.03
N ARG A 35 -0.80 4.70 -2.59
CA ARG A 35 -2.05 4.51 -1.84
C ARG A 35 -2.98 3.57 -2.59
N PRO A 36 -3.71 2.64 -1.94
CA PRO A 36 -4.74 1.88 -2.60
C PRO A 36 -5.77 2.81 -3.23
N ALA A 37 -6.15 2.58 -4.49
CA ALA A 37 -7.15 3.42 -5.14
C ALA A 37 -8.54 3.31 -4.47
N ALA A 38 -8.80 2.21 -3.77
CA ALA A 38 -10.03 1.98 -3.01
C ALA A 38 -10.06 2.71 -1.64
N ASP A 39 -8.90 3.07 -1.09
CA ASP A 39 -8.79 3.85 0.15
C ASP A 39 -7.51 4.68 0.16
N THR A 40 -7.65 5.95 -0.20
CA THR A 40 -6.53 6.91 -0.24
C THR A 40 -6.15 7.48 1.13
N GLY A 41 -6.81 7.04 2.22
CA GLY A 41 -6.40 7.31 3.60
C GLY A 41 -5.26 6.41 4.08
N LEU A 42 -5.04 5.28 3.37
CA LEU A 42 -3.95 4.36 3.63
C LEU A 42 -2.76 4.63 2.70
N CYS A 43 -1.57 4.48 3.27
CA CYS A 43 -0.29 4.59 2.59
C CYS A 43 0.45 3.26 2.68
N VAL A 44 1.06 2.86 1.57
CA VAL A 44 2.09 1.83 1.57
C VAL A 44 3.24 2.30 2.45
N THR A 45 3.65 1.46 3.38
CA THR A 45 4.60 1.83 4.44
C THR A 45 5.67 0.76 4.54
N LEU A 46 6.93 1.19 4.58
CA LEU A 46 8.06 0.33 4.92
C LEU A 46 8.19 0.28 6.45
N ALA A 47 7.76 -0.83 7.06
CA ALA A 47 7.76 -0.99 8.52
C ALA A 47 9.18 -1.23 9.07
N GLY A 48 10.05 -1.87 8.28
CA GLY A 48 11.43 -2.15 8.65
C GLY A 48 12.22 -2.73 7.47
N PRO A 49 13.54 -2.91 7.62
CA PRO A 49 14.34 -3.63 6.64
C PRO A 49 13.84 -5.07 6.51
N GLU A 50 13.81 -5.59 5.28
CA GLU A 50 13.40 -6.98 4.96
C GLU A 50 11.96 -7.36 5.34
N GLU A 51 11.17 -6.42 5.89
CA GLU A 51 9.76 -6.62 6.14
C GLU A 51 8.91 -6.37 4.88
N PRO A 52 7.78 -7.08 4.72
CA PRO A 52 6.81 -6.74 3.70
C PRO A 52 6.32 -5.30 3.83
N LEU A 53 6.06 -4.65 2.70
CA LEU A 53 5.32 -3.39 2.68
C LEU A 53 3.93 -3.61 3.26
N ARG A 54 3.45 -2.69 4.09
CA ARG A 54 2.13 -2.77 4.72
C ARG A 54 1.30 -1.55 4.41
N LEU A 55 -0.02 -1.72 4.45
CA LEU A 55 -0.93 -0.59 4.55
C LEU A 55 -0.88 -0.05 5.98
N GLN A 56 -0.71 1.26 6.13
CA GLN A 56 -0.87 1.99 7.38
C GLN A 56 -1.61 3.28 7.08
N ARG A 57 -2.21 3.89 8.09
CA ARG A 57 -2.76 5.24 7.91
C ARG A 57 -1.68 6.20 7.42
N CYS A 58 -2.01 7.02 6.43
CA CYS A 58 -1.12 8.08 5.98
C CYS A 58 -0.86 9.06 7.14
N ALA A 59 0.38 9.14 7.58
CA ALA A 59 0.84 10.02 8.67
C ALA A 59 1.88 11.04 8.19
N GLY A 60 2.21 11.04 6.89
CA GLY A 60 3.24 11.92 6.31
C GLY A 60 4.67 11.51 6.67
N ALA A 61 4.85 10.33 7.24
CA ALA A 61 6.13 9.82 7.70
C ALA A 61 7.08 9.51 6.51
N ALA A 62 8.39 9.60 6.75
CA ALA A 62 9.40 9.39 5.71
C ALA A 62 9.36 7.97 5.12
N ASN A 63 9.03 6.96 5.94
CA ASN A 63 8.89 5.57 5.52
C ASN A 63 7.61 5.26 4.73
N GLN A 64 6.80 6.29 4.43
CA GLN A 64 5.64 6.23 3.53
C GLN A 64 5.91 6.89 2.17
N ARG A 65 7.14 7.36 1.94
CA ARG A 65 7.53 8.07 0.71
C ARG A 65 8.51 7.25 -0.11
N PHE A 66 8.26 7.18 -1.42
CA PHE A 66 9.01 6.41 -2.40
C PHE A 66 9.31 7.29 -3.62
N ALA A 67 10.57 7.29 -4.06
CA ALA A 67 11.06 8.03 -5.22
C ALA A 67 10.76 7.29 -6.53
#